data_AF-A0A660S9Y2-F1
#
_entry.id   AF-A0A660S9Y2-F1
#
_cell.length_a   1.000
_cell.length_b   1.000
_cell.length_c   1.000
_cell.angle_alpha   90.00
_cell.angle_beta   90.00
_cell.angle_gamma   90.00
#
_symmetry.space_group_name_H-M   'P 1'
#
loop_
_entity.id
_entity.type
_entity.pdbx_description
1 polymer ?
#
loop_
_entity_poly.entity_id
_entity_poly.type
_entity_poly.pdbx_seq_one_letter_code
_entity_poly.pdbx_strand_id
1 'polypeptide(L)'
;MSEITGIFSKNKSEIKNFVNNKSEGEIIVANNNLAIRIRGLKNKTYFYKTYGDRGWISLGTGLIEKHNKFKIINAELWDETYSSGHFPKAGHFLFITWDENKLKIKNDSLGVRDFYYYQKNNTLVFSTKVNEIVKSFSDFTIDFETIGGDYILGERLSYKTEIKEIKKIGPDTIAEFTQNRILISKQYTLLDRDKSLYGNISEYFKQLFTISDDYKISLGLSGGVDSRILLAYLLRNKINFTTHSFGLTNDKDNIVARQMADKISFENHIY
;
A
#
# COMPACT_ATOMS: atom_id res chain seq x y z
N MET A 1 -3.27 -5.11 8.09
CA MET A 1 -2.70 -4.72 6.79
C MET A 1 -1.63 -5.74 6.40
N SER A 2 -1.32 -5.96 5.12
CA SER A 2 -0.22 -6.85 4.74
C SER A 2 1.14 -6.18 4.98
N GLU A 3 2.12 -6.97 5.41
CA GLU A 3 3.46 -6.49 5.74
C GLU A 3 4.49 -7.46 5.18
N ILE A 4 5.60 -6.93 4.67
CA ILE A 4 6.70 -7.76 4.18
C ILE A 4 8.00 -7.40 4.86
N THR A 5 8.88 -8.38 4.91
CA THR A 5 10.30 -8.18 5.18
C THR A 5 11.07 -9.13 4.28
N GLY A 6 12.15 -8.67 3.66
CA GLY A 6 12.94 -9.50 2.78
C GLY A 6 14.40 -9.10 2.75
N ILE A 7 15.20 -10.03 2.25
CA ILE A 7 16.63 -9.87 2.04
C ILE A 7 16.96 -10.27 0.61
N PHE A 8 17.75 -9.46 -0.07
CA PHE A 8 18.31 -9.73 -1.38
C PHE A 8 19.85 -9.63 -1.28
N SER A 9 20.56 -10.75 -1.36
CA SER A 9 21.99 -10.85 -1.06
C SER A 9 22.69 -11.92 -1.90
N LYS A 10 23.96 -11.71 -2.26
CA LYS A 10 24.80 -12.79 -2.82
C LYS A 10 25.25 -13.80 -1.75
N ASN A 11 25.21 -13.39 -0.48
CA ASN A 11 25.73 -14.20 0.60
C ASN A 11 24.68 -15.21 1.05
N LYS A 12 24.86 -16.47 0.62
CA LYS A 12 23.95 -17.56 0.97
C LYS A 12 23.80 -17.76 2.48
N SER A 13 24.82 -17.41 3.29
CA SER A 13 24.70 -17.52 4.75
C SER A 13 23.72 -16.49 5.32
N GLU A 14 23.68 -15.27 4.77
CA GLU A 14 22.72 -14.25 5.17
C GLU A 14 21.29 -14.65 4.82
N ILE A 15 21.07 -15.21 3.63
CA ILE A 15 19.76 -15.73 3.22
C ILE A 15 19.32 -16.85 4.17
N LYS A 16 20.21 -17.81 4.47
CA LYS A 16 19.92 -18.89 5.43
C LYS A 16 19.62 -18.36 6.83
N ASN A 17 20.40 -17.38 7.31
CA ASN A 17 20.17 -16.75 8.61
C ASN A 17 18.82 -16.05 8.66
N PHE A 18 18.44 -15.34 7.59
CA PHE A 18 17.13 -14.69 7.50
C PHE A 18 15.98 -15.71 7.56
N VAL A 19 16.09 -16.82 6.82
CA VAL A 19 15.07 -17.88 6.80
C VAL A 19 14.97 -18.59 8.15
N ASN A 20 16.10 -18.88 8.78
CA ASN A 20 16.17 -19.58 10.07
C ASN A 20 15.79 -18.69 11.26
N ASN A 21 15.84 -17.37 11.11
CA ASN A 21 15.42 -16.44 12.15
C ASN A 21 13.92 -16.64 12.46
N LYS A 22 13.62 -16.93 13.73
CA LYS A 22 12.25 -17.02 14.25
C LYS A 22 11.62 -15.63 14.35
N SER A 23 11.20 -15.10 13.21
CA SER A 23 10.36 -13.91 13.11
C SER A 23 8.98 -14.32 12.59
N GLU A 24 7.92 -13.62 13.01
CA GLU A 24 6.57 -13.97 12.58
C GLU A 24 6.36 -13.71 11.07
N GLY A 25 5.45 -14.47 10.46
CA GLY A 25 5.11 -14.40 9.04
C GLY A 25 5.56 -15.64 8.25
N GLU A 26 4.94 -15.83 7.09
CA GLU A 26 5.20 -16.96 6.18
C GLU A 26 6.36 -16.61 5.23
N ILE A 27 7.29 -17.54 5.03
CA ILE A 27 8.30 -17.43 3.98
C ILE A 27 7.67 -17.85 2.65
N ILE A 28 7.52 -16.90 1.73
CA ILE A 28 6.88 -17.11 0.42
C ILE A 28 7.89 -17.31 -0.70
N VAL A 29 9.14 -16.89 -0.47
CA VAL A 29 10.27 -17.03 -1.38
C VAL A 29 11.51 -17.29 -0.54
N ALA A 30 12.28 -18.30 -0.92
CA ALA A 30 13.62 -18.55 -0.39
C ALA A 30 14.44 -19.28 -1.46
N ASN A 31 15.27 -18.53 -2.18
CA ASN A 31 16.18 -19.07 -3.19
C ASN A 31 17.63 -18.66 -2.87
N ASN A 32 18.53 -18.77 -3.85
CA ASN A 32 19.96 -18.51 -3.61
C ASN A 32 20.30 -17.07 -3.22
N ASN A 33 19.47 -16.09 -3.59
CA ASN A 33 19.77 -14.68 -3.44
C ASN A 33 18.64 -13.83 -2.87
N LEU A 34 17.45 -14.39 -2.68
CA LEU A 34 16.26 -13.70 -2.21
C LEU A 34 15.55 -14.57 -1.17
N ALA A 35 15.19 -13.96 -0.06
CA ALA A 35 14.17 -14.49 0.82
C ALA A 35 13.15 -13.40 1.19
N ILE A 36 11.87 -13.75 1.17
CA ILE A 36 10.78 -12.84 1.52
C ILE A 36 9.86 -13.52 2.52
N ARG A 37 9.61 -12.81 3.62
CA ARG A 37 8.60 -13.12 4.62
C ARG A 37 7.42 -12.16 4.48
N ILE A 38 6.21 -12.67 4.68
CA ILE A 38 4.99 -11.87 4.64
C ILE A 38 4.05 -12.16 5.82
N ARG A 39 3.34 -11.12 6.27
CA ARG A 39 2.19 -11.20 7.16
C ARG A 39 0.98 -10.58 6.50
N GLY A 40 -0.21 -11.06 6.84
CA GLY A 40 -1.49 -10.55 6.36
C GLY A 40 -2.42 -11.67 5.93
N LEU A 41 -3.52 -11.29 5.30
CA LEU A 41 -4.52 -12.22 4.77
C LEU A 41 -4.23 -12.48 3.28
N LYS A 42 -3.79 -13.69 2.96
CA LYS A 42 -3.59 -14.16 1.57
C LYS A 42 -4.89 -14.04 0.78
N ASN A 43 -4.78 -13.60 -0.47
CA ASN A 43 -5.92 -13.35 -1.38
C ASN A 43 -6.90 -12.27 -0.91
N LYS A 44 -6.52 -11.46 0.09
CA LYS A 44 -7.32 -10.32 0.57
C LYS A 44 -6.48 -9.07 0.70
N THR A 45 -5.41 -9.13 1.50
CA THR A 45 -4.48 -8.01 1.70
C THR A 45 -3.22 -8.14 0.86
N TYR A 46 -2.93 -9.33 0.33
CA TYR A 46 -1.81 -9.56 -0.56
C TYR A 46 -2.09 -10.72 -1.52
N PHE A 47 -1.37 -10.74 -2.64
CA PHE A 47 -1.39 -11.77 -3.67
C PHE A 47 0.04 -12.03 -4.13
N TYR A 48 0.41 -13.27 -4.42
CA TYR A 48 1.73 -13.57 -4.97
C TYR A 48 1.70 -14.83 -5.82
N LYS A 49 2.68 -14.95 -6.72
CA LYS A 49 2.93 -16.16 -7.50
C LYS A 49 4.43 -16.31 -7.77
N THR A 50 4.90 -17.55 -7.70
CA THR A 50 6.29 -17.91 -7.97
C THR A 50 6.38 -18.80 -9.21
N TYR A 51 7.46 -18.66 -9.96
CA TYR A 51 7.73 -19.34 -11.21
C TYR A 51 9.19 -19.83 -11.22
N GLY A 52 9.53 -20.74 -10.31
CA GLY A 52 10.92 -21.07 -10.02
C GLY A 52 11.61 -19.87 -9.36
N ASP A 53 12.69 -19.37 -9.96
CA ASP A 53 13.51 -18.29 -9.41
C ASP A 53 13.00 -16.87 -9.72
N ARG A 54 11.87 -16.75 -10.42
CA ARG A 54 11.18 -15.47 -10.68
C ARG A 54 9.78 -15.47 -10.09
N GLY A 55 9.21 -14.28 -9.92
CA GLY A 55 7.83 -14.16 -9.47
C GLY A 55 7.42 -12.74 -9.17
N TRP A 56 6.24 -12.62 -8.56
CA TRP A 56 5.68 -11.34 -8.16
C TRP A 56 4.89 -11.45 -6.87
N ILE A 57 4.77 -10.31 -6.19
CA ILE A 57 3.89 -10.09 -5.05
C ILE A 57 3.26 -8.71 -5.12
N SER A 58 1.97 -8.64 -4.87
CA SER A 58 1.22 -7.42 -4.62
C SER A 58 0.79 -7.33 -3.16
N LEU A 59 1.00 -6.18 -2.55
CA LEU A 59 0.48 -5.81 -1.23
C LEU A 59 -0.57 -4.74 -1.42
N GLY A 60 -1.75 -4.91 -0.82
CA GLY A 60 -2.88 -4.00 -0.95
C GLY A 60 -3.73 -4.25 -2.19
N THR A 61 -4.32 -3.18 -2.70
CA THR A 61 -5.42 -3.22 -3.67
C THR A 61 -5.11 -2.32 -4.84
N GLY A 62 -5.03 -2.89 -6.04
CA GLY A 62 -5.06 -2.14 -7.28
C GLY A 62 -6.49 -2.00 -7.79
N LEU A 63 -6.75 -0.92 -8.51
CA LEU A 63 -8.02 -0.66 -9.19
C LEU A 63 -7.78 -0.61 -10.70
N ILE A 64 -8.55 -1.38 -11.44
CA ILE A 64 -8.62 -1.28 -12.89
C ILE A 64 -9.96 -0.72 -13.32
N GLU A 65 -9.93 0.08 -14.37
CA GLU A 65 -11.13 0.56 -15.04
C GLU A 65 -11.35 -0.27 -16.31
N LYS A 66 -12.53 -0.88 -16.44
CA LYS A 66 -12.91 -1.61 -17.65
C LYS A 66 -14.37 -1.33 -17.97
N HIS A 67 -14.64 -0.86 -19.18
CA HIS A 67 -15.98 -0.49 -19.64
C HIS A 67 -16.70 0.48 -18.67
N ASN A 68 -16.02 1.55 -18.23
CA ASN A 68 -16.51 2.54 -17.26
C ASN A 68 -16.95 1.94 -15.92
N LYS A 69 -16.33 0.82 -15.50
CA LYS A 69 -16.50 0.23 -14.18
C LYS A 69 -15.16 0.06 -13.52
N PHE A 70 -15.05 0.44 -12.25
CA PHE A 70 -13.91 0.07 -11.44
C PHE A 70 -14.08 -1.34 -10.88
N LYS A 71 -12.98 -2.09 -10.93
CA LYS A 71 -12.85 -3.41 -10.29
C LYS A 71 -11.60 -3.47 -9.46
N ILE A 72 -11.71 -4.17 -8.33
CA ILE A 72 -10.56 -4.56 -7.51
C ILE A 72 -9.80 -5.67 -8.24
N ILE A 73 -8.48 -5.51 -8.32
CA ILE A 73 -7.60 -6.51 -8.95
C ILE A 73 -7.53 -7.76 -8.07
N ASN A 74 -7.75 -8.91 -8.69
CA ASN A 74 -7.58 -10.23 -8.09
C ASN A 74 -6.23 -10.86 -8.50
N ALA A 75 -5.97 -12.10 -8.09
CA ALA A 75 -4.72 -12.79 -8.39
C ALA A 75 -4.43 -12.92 -9.90
N GLU A 76 -5.45 -13.20 -10.71
CA GLU A 76 -5.33 -13.38 -12.16
C GLU A 76 -4.93 -12.07 -12.84
N LEU A 77 -5.61 -10.98 -12.52
CA LEU A 77 -5.31 -9.66 -13.06
C LEU A 77 -3.93 -9.15 -12.61
N TRP A 78 -3.48 -9.48 -11.39
CA TRP A 78 -2.10 -9.19 -10.99
C TRP A 78 -1.07 -9.98 -11.80
N ASP A 79 -1.38 -11.22 -12.18
CA ASP A 79 -0.54 -12.05 -13.03
C ASP A 79 -0.46 -11.50 -14.48
N GLU A 80 -1.58 -10.94 -14.97
CA GLU A 80 -1.61 -10.18 -16.23
C GLU A 80 -0.78 -8.89 -16.14
N THR A 81 -0.84 -8.14 -15.03
CA THR A 81 0.03 -6.98 -14.78
C THR A 81 1.50 -7.38 -14.77
N TYR A 82 1.84 -8.49 -14.12
CA TYR A 82 3.21 -9.03 -14.14
C TYR A 82 3.69 -9.33 -15.56
N SER A 83 2.85 -9.99 -16.36
CA SER A 83 3.20 -10.45 -17.71
C SER A 83 3.28 -9.30 -18.72
N SER A 84 2.37 -8.33 -18.61
CA SER A 84 2.25 -7.21 -19.55
C SER A 84 3.10 -5.99 -19.19
N GLY A 85 3.53 -5.86 -17.92
CA GLY A 85 4.18 -4.66 -17.39
C GLY A 85 3.25 -3.45 -17.24
N HIS A 86 1.95 -3.61 -17.49
CA HIS A 86 0.96 -2.54 -17.37
C HIS A 86 0.36 -2.52 -15.97
N PHE A 87 0.69 -1.48 -15.20
CA PHE A 87 0.26 -1.31 -13.83
C PHE A 87 -1.07 -0.55 -13.76
N PRO A 88 -1.90 -0.82 -12.74
CA PRO A 88 -3.08 0.00 -12.49
C PRO A 88 -2.68 1.44 -12.16
N LYS A 89 -3.44 2.40 -12.70
CA LYS A 89 -3.25 3.83 -12.45
C LYS A 89 -3.76 4.27 -11.07
N ALA A 90 -4.68 3.51 -10.49
CA ALA A 90 -5.33 3.82 -9.22
C ALA A 90 -5.27 2.64 -8.25
N GLY A 91 -5.38 2.96 -6.96
CA GLY A 91 -5.35 2.00 -5.87
C GLY A 91 -4.32 2.36 -4.81
N HIS A 92 -4.14 1.43 -3.89
CA HIS A 92 -3.23 1.53 -2.76
C HIS A 92 -2.44 0.22 -2.71
N PHE A 93 -1.26 0.21 -3.34
CA PHE A 93 -0.50 -1.02 -3.51
C PHE A 93 1.01 -0.84 -3.62
N LEU A 94 1.72 -1.90 -3.24
CA LEU A 94 3.11 -2.12 -3.61
C LEU A 94 3.15 -3.37 -4.48
N PHE A 95 3.78 -3.27 -5.64
CA PHE A 95 4.01 -4.42 -6.51
C PHE A 95 5.50 -4.69 -6.61
N ILE A 96 5.88 -5.92 -6.28
CA ILE A 96 7.27 -6.35 -6.25
C ILE A 96 7.40 -7.52 -7.20
N THR A 97 8.42 -7.47 -8.04
CA THR A 97 8.78 -8.53 -8.96
C THR A 97 10.23 -8.89 -8.74
N TRP A 98 10.57 -10.14 -8.99
CA TRP A 98 11.95 -10.59 -8.88
C TRP A 98 12.28 -11.61 -9.96
N ASP A 99 13.57 -11.69 -10.23
CA ASP A 99 14.24 -12.78 -10.94
C ASP A 99 15.61 -13.03 -10.28
N GLU A 100 16.44 -13.90 -10.89
CA GLU A 100 17.78 -14.24 -10.39
C GLU A 100 18.75 -13.05 -10.29
N ASN A 101 18.47 -11.94 -10.98
CA ASN A 101 19.41 -10.84 -11.14
C ASN A 101 18.94 -9.55 -10.46
N LYS A 102 17.62 -9.36 -10.35
CA LYS A 102 17.05 -8.11 -9.83
C LYS A 102 15.77 -8.30 -9.03
N LEU A 103 15.57 -7.35 -8.12
CA LEU A 103 14.33 -7.09 -7.43
C LEU A 103 13.81 -5.74 -7.90
N LYS A 104 12.55 -5.68 -8.36
CA LYS A 104 11.92 -4.45 -8.83
C LYS A 104 10.66 -4.17 -8.03
N ILE A 105 10.53 -2.93 -7.55
CA ILE A 105 9.38 -2.45 -6.78
C ILE A 105 8.71 -1.31 -7.53
N LYS A 106 7.39 -1.36 -7.64
CA LYS A 106 6.53 -0.26 -8.07
C LYS A 106 5.65 0.14 -6.89
N ASN A 107 5.72 1.40 -6.50
CA ASN A 107 4.78 2.00 -5.55
C ASN A 107 3.61 2.66 -6.31
N ASP A 108 2.44 2.67 -5.70
CA ASP A 108 1.26 3.34 -6.26
C ASP A 108 1.47 4.86 -6.38
N SER A 109 0.56 5.53 -7.10
CA SER A 109 0.69 6.93 -7.46
C SER A 109 0.75 7.89 -6.27
N LEU A 110 0.15 7.51 -5.14
CA LEU A 110 0.13 8.29 -3.90
C LEU A 110 1.14 7.77 -2.87
N GLY A 111 1.75 6.61 -3.10
CA GLY A 111 2.74 6.01 -2.21
C GLY A 111 2.17 5.70 -0.83
N VAL A 112 0.90 5.31 -0.78
CA VAL A 112 0.17 5.11 0.49
C VAL A 112 0.77 3.95 1.28
N ARG A 113 1.38 2.97 0.60
CA ARG A 113 2.19 1.96 1.27
C ARG A 113 3.64 2.40 1.37
N ASP A 114 4.14 2.29 2.58
CA ASP A 114 5.54 2.49 2.85
C ASP A 114 6.37 1.28 2.39
N PHE A 115 7.50 1.57 1.76
CA PHE A 115 8.54 0.59 1.49
C PHE A 115 9.88 1.18 1.89
N TYR A 116 10.52 0.54 2.86
CA TYR A 116 11.81 0.93 3.39
C TYR A 116 12.86 -0.05 2.94
N TYR A 117 14.09 0.44 2.79
CA TYR A 117 15.22 -0.41 2.49
C TYR A 117 16.51 0.13 3.12
N TYR A 118 17.42 -0.80 3.38
CA TYR A 118 18.78 -0.58 3.82
C TYR A 118 19.72 -1.41 2.95
N GLN A 119 20.81 -0.80 2.51
CA GLN A 119 21.83 -1.49 1.73
C GLN A 119 23.19 -1.37 2.43
N LYS A 120 23.83 -2.51 2.67
CA LYS A 120 25.23 -2.60 3.13
C LYS A 120 25.94 -3.62 2.25
N ASN A 121 27.03 -3.21 1.61
CA ASN A 121 27.75 -4.04 0.64
C ASN A 121 26.82 -4.58 -0.46
N ASN A 122 26.82 -5.90 -0.69
CA ASN A 122 25.99 -6.59 -1.68
C ASN A 122 24.69 -7.14 -1.09
N THR A 123 24.24 -6.56 0.03
CA THR A 123 23.08 -7.02 0.80
C THR A 123 22.08 -5.89 0.90
N LEU A 124 20.88 -6.14 0.40
CA LEU A 124 19.71 -5.30 0.55
C LEU A 124 18.75 -5.97 1.53
N VAL A 125 18.34 -5.24 2.55
CA VAL A 125 17.22 -5.64 3.41
C VAL A 125 16.11 -4.62 3.25
N PHE A 126 14.88 -5.09 3.12
CA PHE A 126 13.73 -4.25 2.87
C PHE A 126 12.52 -4.68 3.68
N SER A 127 11.61 -3.75 3.92
CA SER A 127 10.40 -4.00 4.70
C SER A 127 9.36 -2.92 4.47
N THR A 128 8.09 -3.21 4.72
CA THR A 128 7.04 -2.19 4.86
C THR A 128 7.07 -1.49 6.24
N LYS A 129 7.98 -1.91 7.14
CA LYS A 129 8.18 -1.29 8.45
C LYS A 129 9.66 -1.11 8.78
N VAL A 130 10.03 0.09 9.22
CA VAL A 130 11.41 0.44 9.61
C VAL A 130 11.94 -0.48 10.72
N ASN A 131 11.11 -0.79 11.72
CA ASN A 131 11.51 -1.60 12.88
C ASN A 131 12.01 -3.01 12.50
N GLU A 132 11.48 -3.62 11.43
CA GLU A 132 11.94 -4.94 10.99
C GLU A 132 13.34 -4.89 10.36
N ILE A 133 13.71 -3.76 9.74
CA ILE A 133 15.07 -3.53 9.22
C ILE A 133 16.03 -3.30 10.39
N VAL A 134 15.62 -2.48 11.38
CA VAL A 134 16.42 -2.19 12.57
C VAL A 134 16.73 -3.44 13.39
N LYS A 135 15.81 -4.42 13.45
CA LYS A 135 16.08 -5.72 14.11
C LYS A 135 17.19 -6.54 13.45
N SER A 136 17.50 -6.26 12.19
CA SER A 136 18.46 -7.07 11.40
C SER A 136 19.90 -6.55 11.48
N PHE A 137 20.12 -5.30 11.91
CA PHE A 137 21.46 -4.69 12.03
C PHE A 137 21.55 -3.76 13.24
N SER A 138 22.73 -3.65 13.82
CA SER A 138 22.98 -2.81 15.01
C SER A 138 23.49 -1.41 14.71
N ASP A 139 24.01 -1.16 13.51
CA ASP A 139 24.84 0.02 13.21
C ASP A 139 23.99 1.14 12.57
N PHE A 140 23.00 1.64 13.31
CA PHE A 140 22.08 2.68 12.84
C PHE A 140 22.23 3.99 13.62
N THR A 141 22.11 5.11 12.90
CA THR A 141 22.21 6.44 13.49
C THR A 141 20.85 7.14 13.43
N ILE A 142 20.41 7.71 14.55
CA ILE A 142 19.18 8.51 14.60
C ILE A 142 19.39 9.82 13.83
N ASP A 143 18.40 10.19 13.02
CA ASP A 143 18.32 11.48 12.33
C ASP A 143 17.45 12.48 13.11
N PHE A 144 18.06 13.18 14.06
CA PHE A 144 17.37 14.20 14.86
C PHE A 144 16.83 15.37 14.04
N GLU A 145 17.40 15.67 12.87
CA GLU A 145 16.86 16.73 11.99
C GLU A 145 15.53 16.31 11.40
N THR A 146 15.44 15.07 10.92
CA THR A 146 14.17 14.52 10.40
C THR A 146 13.11 14.49 11.49
N ILE A 147 13.45 13.98 12.69
CA ILE A 147 12.54 13.96 13.84
C ILE A 147 12.08 15.38 14.24
N GLY A 148 13.02 16.33 14.32
CA GLY A 148 12.71 17.71 14.65
C GLY A 148 11.79 18.37 13.61
N GLY A 149 12.02 18.09 12.33
CA GLY A 149 11.15 18.56 11.24
C GLY A 149 9.73 18.03 11.35
N ASP A 150 9.57 16.74 11.62
CA ASP A 150 8.24 16.12 11.80
C ASP A 150 7.52 16.69 13.02
N TYR A 151 8.24 16.91 14.12
CA TYR A 151 7.68 17.51 15.33
C TYR A 151 7.18 18.95 15.10
N ILE A 152 7.91 19.75 14.32
CA ILE A 152 7.54 21.13 14.01
C ILE A 152 6.36 21.20 13.03
N LEU A 153 6.36 20.35 12.01
CA LEU A 153 5.39 20.43 10.91
C LEU A 153 4.13 19.61 11.18
N GLY A 154 4.16 18.67 12.12
CA GLY A 154 3.09 17.71 12.38
C GLY A 154 2.94 16.64 11.28
N GLU A 155 3.61 16.81 10.15
CA GLU A 155 3.54 15.96 8.97
C GLU A 155 4.90 15.89 8.26
N ARG A 156 5.20 14.74 7.64
CA ARG A 156 6.48 14.52 6.97
C ARG A 156 6.45 14.95 5.51
N LEU A 157 7.25 15.97 5.17
CA LEU A 157 7.36 16.51 3.81
C LEU A 157 8.47 15.87 2.96
N SER A 158 9.16 14.84 3.48
CA SER A 158 10.26 14.18 2.80
C SER A 158 10.12 12.65 2.82
N TYR A 159 10.94 11.96 2.04
CA TYR A 159 11.05 10.49 2.08
C TYR A 159 12.27 10.04 2.90
N LYS A 160 12.74 10.89 3.82
CA LYS A 160 13.70 10.48 4.84
C LYS A 160 13.02 9.63 5.90
N THR A 161 13.83 8.91 6.66
CA THR A 161 13.38 8.21 7.86
C THR A 161 14.11 8.78 9.06
N GLU A 162 13.62 8.43 10.25
CA GLU A 162 14.21 8.75 11.54
C GLU A 162 15.59 8.06 11.73
N ILE A 163 15.97 7.16 10.82
CA ILE A 163 17.24 6.44 10.79
C ILE A 163 18.00 6.83 9.51
N LYS A 164 19.18 7.43 9.63
CA LYS A 164 19.92 8.03 8.51
C LYS A 164 20.20 7.04 7.37
N GLU A 165 20.47 5.79 7.71
CA GLU A 165 20.88 4.77 6.77
C GLU A 165 19.69 4.06 6.09
N ILE A 166 18.49 4.16 6.67
CA ILE A 166 17.27 3.54 6.12
C ILE A 166 16.58 4.55 5.21
N LYS A 167 16.30 4.12 3.98
CA LYS A 167 15.68 4.94 2.95
C LYS A 167 14.24 4.49 2.70
N LYS A 168 13.35 5.42 2.38
CA LYS A 168 11.96 5.16 2.00
C LYS A 168 11.77 5.39 0.50
N ILE A 169 11.09 4.46 -0.18
CA ILE A 169 10.62 4.67 -1.55
C ILE A 169 9.41 5.61 -1.51
N GLY A 170 9.47 6.68 -2.28
CA GLY A 170 8.38 7.65 -2.41
C GLY A 170 7.22 7.17 -3.29
N PRO A 171 6.18 8.01 -3.46
CA PRO A 171 5.07 7.75 -4.33
C PRO A 171 5.51 7.64 -5.78
N ASP A 172 4.71 6.92 -6.55
CA ASP A 172 4.80 6.75 -7.98
C ASP A 172 6.22 6.41 -8.50
N THR A 173 6.90 5.59 -7.73
CA THR A 173 8.31 5.27 -7.95
C THR A 173 8.46 3.84 -8.43
N ILE A 174 9.35 3.65 -9.40
CA ILE A 174 9.89 2.35 -9.78
C ILE A 174 11.33 2.30 -9.26
N ALA A 175 11.61 1.34 -8.39
CA ALA A 175 12.94 1.08 -7.88
C ALA A 175 13.42 -0.30 -8.35
N GLU A 176 14.56 -0.34 -9.00
CA GLU A 176 15.22 -1.57 -9.45
C GLU A 176 16.51 -1.76 -8.68
N PHE A 177 16.58 -2.87 -7.96
CA PHE A 177 17.72 -3.28 -7.18
C PHE A 177 18.39 -4.43 -7.92
N THR A 178 19.62 -4.20 -8.33
CA THR A 178 20.50 -5.26 -8.78
C THR A 178 21.64 -5.40 -7.79
N GLN A 179 22.47 -6.41 -7.98
CA GLN A 179 23.60 -6.70 -7.10
C GLN A 179 24.58 -5.51 -6.94
N ASN A 180 24.70 -4.65 -7.96
CA ASN A 180 25.71 -3.59 -8.00
C ASN A 180 25.12 -2.18 -8.01
N ARG A 181 23.81 -2.04 -8.20
CA ARG A 181 23.18 -0.73 -8.36
C ARG A 181 21.74 -0.72 -7.87
N ILE A 182 21.33 0.43 -7.36
CA ILE A 182 19.93 0.77 -7.17
C ILE A 182 19.58 1.88 -8.16
N LEU A 183 18.59 1.64 -9.01
CA LEU A 183 18.03 2.64 -9.91
C LEU A 183 16.65 3.02 -9.41
N ILE A 184 16.40 4.31 -9.22
CA ILE A 184 15.12 4.83 -8.74
C ILE A 184 14.60 5.84 -9.77
N SER A 185 13.41 5.61 -10.27
CA SER A 185 12.76 6.45 -11.28
C SER A 185 11.34 6.81 -10.83
N LYS A 186 11.07 8.12 -10.67
CA LYS A 186 9.72 8.64 -10.42
C LYS A 186 8.98 8.79 -11.74
N GLN A 187 7.73 8.35 -11.79
CA GLN A 187 6.92 8.36 -13.00
C GLN A 187 6.08 9.64 -13.16
N TYR A 188 5.78 10.35 -12.06
CA TYR A 188 4.99 11.60 -12.05
C TYR A 188 3.60 11.50 -12.73
N THR A 189 2.98 10.32 -12.67
CA THR A 189 1.68 9.96 -13.26
C THR A 189 0.56 10.91 -12.84
N LEU A 190 0.59 11.45 -11.61
CA LEU A 190 -0.43 12.41 -11.14
C LEU A 190 -0.27 13.83 -11.71
N LEU A 191 0.89 14.14 -12.31
CA LEU A 191 1.13 15.43 -12.96
C LEU A 191 0.70 15.43 -14.43
N ASP A 192 0.22 14.30 -14.95
CA ASP A 192 -0.32 14.20 -16.29
C ASP A 192 -1.71 14.88 -16.32
N ARG A 193 -1.71 16.17 -16.67
CA ARG A 193 -2.87 17.07 -16.61
C ARG A 193 -3.80 16.88 -17.80
N ASP A 194 -4.21 15.65 -18.07
CA ASP A 194 -5.25 15.43 -19.06
C ASP A 194 -6.57 15.96 -18.47
N LYS A 195 -6.94 17.19 -18.87
CA LYS A 195 -8.08 17.92 -18.29
C LYS A 195 -9.42 17.19 -18.47
N SER A 196 -9.46 16.21 -19.38
CA SER A 196 -10.59 15.33 -19.62
C SER A 196 -10.97 14.45 -18.41
N LEU A 197 -10.02 14.16 -17.50
CA LEU A 197 -10.26 13.45 -16.24
C LEU A 197 -10.98 14.29 -15.18
N TYR A 198 -11.01 15.62 -15.32
CA TYR A 198 -11.91 16.49 -14.54
C TYR A 198 -13.34 16.49 -15.11
N GLY A 199 -13.73 15.37 -15.73
CA GLY A 199 -15.11 15.06 -16.03
C GLY A 199 -15.98 15.11 -14.77
N ASN A 200 -17.30 15.05 -14.99
CA ASN A 200 -18.30 15.15 -13.96
C ASN A 200 -17.97 14.24 -12.76
N ILE A 201 -17.65 14.82 -11.59
CA ILE A 201 -17.30 14.06 -10.38
C ILE A 201 -18.39 13.05 -9.99
N SER A 202 -19.65 13.33 -10.34
CA SER A 202 -20.76 12.40 -10.15
C SER A 202 -20.63 11.16 -11.03
N GLU A 203 -20.09 11.28 -12.24
CA GLU A 203 -19.80 10.14 -13.11
C GLU A 203 -18.61 9.36 -12.58
N TYR A 204 -17.54 10.03 -12.13
CA TYR A 204 -16.41 9.35 -11.52
C TYR A 204 -16.84 8.55 -10.29
N PHE A 205 -17.62 9.13 -9.38
CA PHE A 205 -18.19 8.37 -8.26
C PHE A 205 -19.10 7.24 -8.72
N LYS A 206 -19.85 7.41 -9.82
CA LYS A 206 -20.72 6.34 -10.34
C LYS A 206 -19.89 5.14 -10.77
N GLN A 207 -18.80 5.41 -11.47
CA GLN A 207 -17.86 4.38 -11.90
C GLN A 207 -17.14 3.76 -10.71
N LEU A 208 -16.66 4.56 -9.74
CA LEU A 208 -15.93 4.07 -8.58
C LEU A 208 -16.80 3.13 -7.72
N PHE A 209 -18.06 3.52 -7.48
CA PHE A 209 -18.98 2.73 -6.67
C PHE A 209 -19.52 1.49 -7.38
N THR A 210 -19.16 1.20 -8.65
CA THR A 210 -19.44 -0.13 -9.23
C THR A 210 -18.69 -1.25 -8.53
N ILE A 211 -17.66 -0.93 -7.73
CA ILE A 211 -17.03 -1.89 -6.82
C ILE A 211 -18.07 -2.51 -5.87
N SER A 212 -19.17 -1.80 -5.58
CA SER A 212 -20.25 -2.34 -4.75
C SER A 212 -21.04 -3.49 -5.38
N ASP A 213 -20.87 -3.76 -6.68
CA ASP A 213 -21.43 -4.94 -7.36
C ASP A 213 -20.87 -6.24 -6.73
N ASP A 214 -19.61 -6.21 -6.28
CA ASP A 214 -18.87 -7.38 -5.77
C ASP A 214 -18.59 -7.28 -4.24
N TYR A 215 -18.74 -6.10 -3.63
CA TYR A 215 -18.34 -5.83 -2.24
C TYR A 215 -19.36 -4.98 -1.48
N LYS A 216 -19.57 -5.29 -0.19
CA LYS A 216 -20.33 -4.38 0.70
C LYS A 216 -19.46 -3.17 1.06
N ILE A 217 -19.98 -1.96 0.84
CA ILE A 217 -19.26 -0.73 1.17
C ILE A 217 -19.37 -0.45 2.68
N SER A 218 -18.26 -0.07 3.30
CA SER A 218 -18.24 0.45 4.67
C SER A 218 -17.72 1.88 4.64
N LEU A 219 -18.53 2.83 5.13
CA LEU A 219 -18.20 4.25 5.14
C LEU A 219 -17.86 4.72 6.56
N GLY A 220 -16.65 5.24 6.73
CA GLY A 220 -16.29 6.01 7.92
C GLY A 220 -17.05 7.33 7.93
N LEU A 221 -18.03 7.46 8.83
CA LEU A 221 -18.93 8.60 8.94
C LEU A 221 -18.51 9.52 10.09
N SER A 222 -18.45 10.81 9.81
CA SER A 222 -18.16 11.88 10.77
C SER A 222 -19.17 13.03 10.59
N GLY A 223 -19.04 14.09 11.39
CA GLY A 223 -19.79 15.33 11.17
C GLY A 223 -19.29 16.16 9.98
N GLY A 224 -18.16 15.76 9.38
CA GLY A 224 -17.51 16.45 8.27
C GLY A 224 -18.33 16.48 6.98
N VAL A 225 -17.98 17.39 6.08
CA VAL A 225 -18.64 17.51 4.77
C VAL A 225 -18.27 16.33 3.85
N ASP A 226 -17.02 15.89 3.87
CA ASP A 226 -16.52 14.87 2.93
C ASP A 226 -17.22 13.52 3.09
N SER A 227 -17.28 13.01 4.32
CA SER A 227 -17.99 11.75 4.63
C SER A 227 -19.50 11.86 4.34
N ARG A 228 -20.11 13.04 4.55
CA ARG A 228 -21.52 13.29 4.23
C ARG A 228 -21.80 13.36 2.72
N ILE A 229 -20.87 13.87 1.92
CA ILE A 229 -20.99 13.83 0.44
C ILE A 229 -20.98 12.38 -0.04
N LEU A 230 -20.07 11.54 0.48
CA LEU A 230 -20.04 10.12 0.16
C LEU A 230 -21.33 9.41 0.61
N LEU A 231 -21.81 9.69 1.83
CA LEU A 231 -23.07 9.17 2.34
C LEU A 231 -24.25 9.54 1.43
N ALA A 232 -24.36 10.82 1.07
CA ALA A 232 -25.42 11.30 0.18
C ALA A 232 -25.37 10.60 -1.18
N TYR A 233 -24.17 10.34 -1.71
CA TYR A 233 -24.00 9.60 -2.94
C TYR A 233 -24.49 8.15 -2.83
N LEU A 234 -24.07 7.44 -1.77
CA LEU A 234 -24.48 6.06 -1.50
C LEU A 234 -26.00 5.94 -1.36
N LEU A 235 -26.62 6.84 -0.58
CA LEU A 235 -28.08 6.90 -0.40
C LEU A 235 -28.81 7.16 -1.72
N ARG A 236 -28.40 8.20 -2.46
CA ARG A 236 -29.03 8.60 -3.72
C ARG A 236 -29.02 7.47 -4.76
N ASN A 237 -27.93 6.73 -4.82
CA ASN A 237 -27.75 5.64 -5.78
C ASN A 237 -28.18 4.27 -5.25
N LYS A 238 -28.79 4.21 -4.05
CA LYS A 238 -29.27 2.98 -3.40
C LYS A 238 -28.18 1.89 -3.32
N ILE A 239 -26.95 2.31 -3.09
CA ILE A 239 -25.82 1.39 -2.90
C ILE A 239 -26.00 0.68 -1.55
N ASN A 240 -25.65 -0.61 -1.48
CA ASN A 240 -25.66 -1.33 -0.21
C ASN A 240 -24.41 -0.97 0.61
N PHE A 241 -24.59 -0.38 1.79
CA PHE A 241 -23.49 0.04 2.66
C PHE A 241 -23.81 -0.11 4.15
N THR A 242 -22.77 0.00 4.96
CA THR A 242 -22.82 0.23 6.42
C THR A 242 -22.01 1.47 6.76
N THR A 243 -22.37 2.20 7.81
CA THR A 243 -21.52 3.28 8.31
C THR A 243 -20.92 2.94 9.67
N HIS A 244 -19.76 3.54 9.94
CA HIS A 244 -19.12 3.44 11.24
C HIS A 244 -18.48 4.76 11.64
N SER A 245 -18.44 5.05 12.92
CA SER A 245 -17.79 6.22 13.49
C SER A 245 -16.89 5.79 14.65
N PHE A 246 -15.83 6.57 14.91
CA PHE A 246 -14.85 6.26 15.96
C PHE A 246 -14.89 7.34 17.03
N GLY A 247 -14.66 6.95 18.29
CA GLY A 247 -14.50 7.88 19.41
C GLY A 247 -15.62 7.76 20.45
N LEU A 248 -15.68 8.75 21.35
CA LEU A 248 -16.66 8.72 22.43
C LEU A 248 -18.05 9.02 21.89
N THR A 249 -19.07 8.38 22.45
CA THR A 249 -20.45 8.54 21.99
C THR A 249 -20.98 9.97 22.11
N ASN A 250 -20.40 10.78 22.98
CA ASN A 250 -20.74 12.19 23.22
C ASN A 250 -19.86 13.16 22.42
N ASP A 251 -18.93 12.66 21.59
CA ASP A 251 -18.19 13.51 20.67
C ASP A 251 -19.14 14.12 19.64
N LYS A 252 -18.89 15.38 19.27
CA LYS A 252 -19.75 16.13 18.34
C LYS A 252 -19.95 15.38 17.02
N ASP A 253 -18.91 14.76 16.49
CA ASP A 253 -18.98 13.98 15.25
C ASP A 253 -19.89 12.75 15.39
N ASN A 254 -19.81 12.04 16.51
CA ASN A 254 -20.63 10.85 16.77
C ASN A 254 -22.10 11.21 17.03
N ILE A 255 -22.36 12.34 17.69
CA ILE A 255 -23.71 12.88 17.86
C ILE A 255 -24.33 13.18 16.49
N VAL A 256 -23.59 13.89 15.63
CA VAL A 256 -24.06 14.26 14.29
C VAL A 256 -24.27 13.02 13.42
N ALA A 257 -23.34 12.07 13.42
CA ALA A 257 -23.46 10.81 12.69
C ALA A 257 -24.72 10.02 13.12
N ARG A 258 -24.96 9.91 14.43
CA ARG A 258 -26.15 9.25 14.98
C ARG A 258 -27.45 9.96 14.59
N GLN A 259 -27.50 11.28 14.72
CA GLN A 259 -28.68 12.06 14.31
C GLN A 259 -29.02 11.87 12.83
N MET A 260 -28.00 11.80 11.95
CA MET A 260 -28.21 11.50 10.53
C MET A 260 -28.73 10.08 10.32
N ALA A 261 -28.14 9.10 11.00
CA ALA A 261 -28.55 7.69 10.95
C ALA A 261 -30.02 7.52 11.37
N ASP A 262 -30.42 8.13 12.48
CA ASP A 262 -31.79 8.08 12.99
C ASP A 262 -32.77 8.75 12.02
N LYS A 263 -32.43 9.94 11.53
CA LYS A 263 -33.30 10.74 10.65
C LYS A 263 -33.52 10.10 9.27
N ILE A 264 -32.50 9.44 8.73
CA ILE A 264 -32.50 8.87 7.37
C ILE A 264 -32.70 7.34 7.40
N SER A 265 -32.68 6.73 8.58
CA SER A 265 -32.87 5.30 8.81
C SER A 265 -31.83 4.42 8.12
N PHE A 266 -30.54 4.67 8.41
CA PHE A 266 -29.43 3.78 8.02
C PHE A 266 -28.64 3.27 9.24
N GLU A 267 -27.89 2.19 9.06
CA GLU A 267 -27.10 1.56 10.13
C GLU A 267 -25.77 2.30 10.36
N ASN A 268 -25.53 2.75 11.60
CA ASN A 268 -24.26 3.33 12.04
C ASN A 268 -23.73 2.64 13.31
N HIS A 269 -22.51 2.11 13.24
CA HIS A 269 -21.82 1.54 14.41
C HIS A 269 -20.80 2.52 14.97
N ILE A 270 -20.83 2.75 16.29
CA ILE A 270 -19.84 3.59 16.97
C ILE A 270 -18.87 2.68 17.70
N TYR A 271 -17.57 2.84 17.44
CA TYR A 271 -16.47 2.07 18.03
C TYR A 271 -15.57 2.94 18.90
#